data_AF-A0A4R1CAL0-F1
#
_entry.id   AF-A0A4R1CAL0-F1
#
_cell.length_a   1.000
_cell.length_b   1.000
_cell.length_c   1.000
_cell.angle_alpha   90.00
_cell.angle_beta   90.00
_cell.angle_gamma   90.00
#
_symmetry.space_group_name_H-M   'P 1'
#
loop_
_entity.id
_entity.type
_entity.pdbx_description
1 polymer ?
#
loop_
_entity_poly.entity_id
_entity_poly.type
_entity_poly.pdbx_seq_one_letter_code
_entity_poly.pdbx_strand_id
1 'polypeptide(L)'
;MSDENPSPYAAASPPAGWYDDPEVPGQPRWWDGVQWHASQAPAQPSLSSGFSVLATSLWILLTINALLNLPVLVIYVWGVGHEPYAGASMTVTPGWYDAVEIVAGLVTTPIYIATIVVWCLWQVRLARSADPLALRRSPGWHIGSWFIPFASLVMPVQNMGDLGRAYSVRWSGLLGWWWALWIANNLVGNAVIRMAFSADATFATYNAVNVVSTALSVVSATLAVLVVRKLTTAALALTSAPKTR
;
A
#
# COMPACT_ATOMS: atom_id res chain seq x y z
N MET A 1 16.69 -60.22 -41.44
CA MET A 1 15.46 -59.59 -40.92
C MET A 1 15.91 -58.78 -39.72
N SER A 2 16.12 -57.48 -39.95
CA SER A 2 16.68 -56.56 -38.96
C SER A 2 15.51 -55.77 -38.39
N ASP A 3 15.14 -56.05 -37.14
CA ASP A 3 14.11 -55.29 -36.43
C ASP A 3 14.70 -53.94 -36.01
N GLU A 4 14.29 -52.86 -36.67
CA GLU A 4 14.52 -51.50 -36.20
C GLU A 4 13.57 -51.22 -35.03
N ASN A 5 14.13 -51.16 -33.83
CA ASN A 5 13.46 -50.70 -32.63
C ASN A 5 13.28 -49.16 -32.72
N PRO A 6 12.06 -48.61 -32.79
CA PRO A 6 11.87 -47.16 -32.82
C PRO A 6 12.28 -46.56 -31.47
N SER A 7 13.25 -45.65 -31.50
CA SER A 7 13.79 -44.97 -30.32
C SER A 7 12.69 -44.23 -29.52
N PRO A 8 12.48 -44.48 -28.21
CA PRO A 8 11.34 -43.97 -27.45
C PRO A 8 11.48 -42.52 -26.95
N TYR A 9 12.40 -41.72 -27.51
CA TYR A 9 12.71 -40.38 -27.00
C TYR A 9 12.69 -39.29 -28.08
N ALA A 10 11.59 -39.20 -28.85
CA ALA A 10 11.27 -37.93 -29.49
C ALA A 10 10.74 -36.99 -28.40
N ALA A 11 11.62 -36.16 -27.83
CA ALA A 11 11.23 -35.15 -26.85
C ALA A 11 10.13 -34.27 -27.46
N ALA A 12 8.93 -34.30 -26.89
CA ALA A 12 7.83 -33.46 -27.33
C ALA A 12 8.25 -31.99 -27.21
N SER A 13 8.16 -31.24 -28.31
CA SER A 13 8.46 -29.82 -28.33
C SER A 13 7.58 -29.09 -27.30
N PRO A 14 8.11 -28.10 -26.57
CA PRO A 14 7.33 -27.34 -25.61
C PRO A 14 6.15 -26.63 -26.31
N PRO A 15 5.00 -26.47 -25.64
CA PRO A 15 3.85 -25.77 -26.18
C PRO A 15 4.16 -24.29 -26.45
N ALA A 16 3.33 -23.60 -27.22
CA ALA A 16 3.54 -22.17 -27.49
C ALA A 16 3.54 -21.34 -26.19
N GLY A 17 4.52 -20.46 -26.01
CA GLY A 17 4.71 -19.70 -24.78
C GLY A 17 6.00 -18.89 -24.75
N TRP A 18 6.21 -18.19 -23.63
CA TRP A 18 7.45 -17.47 -23.34
C TRP A 18 8.45 -18.39 -22.66
N TYR A 19 9.65 -18.48 -23.22
CA TYR A 19 10.73 -19.30 -22.71
C TYR A 19 12.03 -18.48 -22.72
N ASP A 20 13.00 -18.86 -21.90
CA ASP A 20 14.33 -18.23 -21.93
C ASP A 20 14.94 -18.40 -23.32
N ASP A 21 15.37 -17.28 -23.92
CA ASP A 21 15.99 -17.28 -25.23
C ASP A 21 17.33 -18.04 -25.18
N PRO A 22 17.49 -19.15 -25.92
CA PRO A 22 18.74 -19.90 -25.96
C PRO A 22 19.90 -19.11 -26.58
N GLU A 23 19.62 -18.04 -27.33
CA GLU A 23 20.63 -17.17 -27.95
C GLU A 23 20.98 -15.96 -27.07
N VAL A 24 20.06 -15.50 -26.21
CA VAL A 24 20.22 -14.33 -25.34
C VAL A 24 19.78 -14.66 -23.90
N PRO A 25 20.70 -15.10 -23.04
CA PRO A 25 20.39 -15.44 -21.65
C PRO A 25 19.67 -14.29 -20.91
N GLY A 26 18.54 -14.59 -20.27
CA GLY A 26 17.77 -13.63 -19.47
C GLY A 26 16.83 -12.70 -20.25
N GLN A 27 16.54 -13.00 -21.51
CA GLN A 27 15.42 -12.41 -22.25
C GLN A 27 14.42 -13.50 -22.64
N PRO A 28 13.16 -13.43 -22.20
CA PRO A 28 12.14 -14.34 -22.69
C PRO A 28 11.89 -14.07 -24.17
N ARG A 29 11.92 -15.12 -24.99
CA ARG A 29 11.56 -15.10 -26.40
C ARG A 29 10.31 -15.94 -26.61
N TRP A 30 9.47 -15.53 -27.56
CA TRP A 30 8.23 -16.24 -27.84
C TRP A 30 8.49 -17.47 -28.72
N TRP A 31 8.04 -18.64 -28.26
CA TRP A 31 8.00 -19.89 -29.00
C TRP A 31 6.56 -20.16 -29.46
N ASP A 32 6.34 -20.43 -30.74
CA ASP A 32 5.00 -20.69 -31.28
C ASP A 32 4.65 -22.19 -31.39
N GLY A 33 5.53 -23.07 -30.91
CA GLY A 33 5.42 -24.53 -31.08
C GLY A 33 6.27 -25.08 -32.22
N VAL A 34 6.75 -24.23 -33.13
CA VAL A 34 7.52 -24.62 -34.33
C VAL A 34 8.82 -23.82 -34.47
N GLN A 35 8.80 -22.52 -34.14
CA GLN A 35 9.93 -21.61 -34.26
C GLN A 35 9.93 -20.51 -33.19
N TRP A 36 11.11 -19.94 -32.98
CA TRP A 36 11.31 -18.79 -32.09
C TRP A 36 11.09 -17.48 -32.84
N HIS A 37 10.17 -16.64 -32.35
CA HIS A 37 9.89 -15.32 -32.94
C HIS A 37 10.95 -14.31 -32.51
N ALA A 38 11.29 -13.35 -33.37
CA ALA A 38 12.23 -12.26 -33.04
C ALA A 38 11.70 -11.29 -31.96
N SER A 39 10.42 -11.40 -31.62
CA SER A 39 9.76 -10.63 -30.57
C SER A 39 10.33 -10.98 -29.19
N GLN A 40 11.21 -10.13 -28.68
CA GLN A 40 11.66 -10.16 -27.30
C GLN A 40 10.51 -9.73 -26.37
N ALA A 41 10.39 -10.34 -25.19
CA ALA A 41 9.47 -9.84 -24.18
C ALA A 41 9.81 -8.37 -23.90
N PRO A 42 8.81 -7.46 -23.80
CA PRO A 42 9.07 -6.07 -23.48
C PRO A 42 9.93 -6.01 -22.21
N ALA A 43 11.10 -5.38 -22.30
CA ALA A 43 11.93 -5.17 -21.12
C ALA A 43 11.07 -4.51 -20.03
N GLN A 44 11.01 -5.11 -18.84
CA GLN A 44 10.29 -4.50 -17.73
C GLN A 44 10.79 -3.07 -17.53
N PRO A 45 9.91 -2.06 -17.46
CA PRO A 45 10.33 -0.69 -17.31
C PRO A 45 11.17 -0.56 -16.03
N SER A 46 12.44 -0.20 -16.17
CA SER A 46 13.33 0.01 -15.03
C SER A 46 12.79 1.16 -14.16
N LEU A 47 12.84 0.97 -12.85
CA LEU A 47 12.44 2.01 -11.91
C LEU A 47 13.50 3.12 -11.93
N SER A 48 13.14 4.29 -12.46
CA SER A 48 14.05 5.42 -12.63
C SER A 48 14.32 6.18 -11.33
N SER A 49 15.26 7.14 -11.37
CA SER A 49 15.53 8.07 -10.25
C SER A 49 14.26 8.79 -9.75
N GLY A 50 13.31 9.08 -10.64
CA GLY A 50 12.03 9.68 -10.28
C GLY A 50 11.14 8.78 -9.41
N PHE A 51 11.30 7.45 -9.47
CA PHE A 51 10.61 6.54 -8.57
C PHE A 51 11.18 6.61 -7.14
N SER A 52 12.50 6.67 -7.00
CA SER A 52 13.17 6.80 -5.69
C SER A 52 12.79 8.10 -4.97
N VAL A 53 12.68 9.21 -5.71
CA VAL A 53 12.20 10.49 -5.16
C VAL A 53 10.77 10.35 -4.67
N LEU A 54 9.89 9.74 -5.48
CA LEU A 54 8.48 9.54 -5.11
C LEU A 54 8.33 8.67 -3.85
N ALA A 55 9.06 7.56 -3.78
CA ALA A 55 9.06 6.70 -2.60
C ALA A 55 9.63 7.42 -1.36
N THR A 56 10.62 8.30 -1.57
CA THR A 56 11.19 9.13 -0.50
C THR A 56 10.17 10.13 0.03
N SER A 57 9.51 10.86 -0.86
CA SER A 57 8.40 11.75 -0.51
C SER A 57 7.30 11.01 0.24
N LEU A 58 6.96 9.78 -0.17
CA LEU A 58 5.90 9.00 0.47
C LEU A 58 6.21 8.66 1.93
N TRP A 59 7.40 8.12 2.23
CA TRP A 59 7.73 7.78 3.61
C TRP A 59 7.89 9.02 4.49
N ILE A 60 8.39 10.13 3.94
CA ILE A 60 8.44 11.43 4.64
C ILE A 60 7.03 11.90 4.98
N LEU A 61 6.12 11.94 4.01
CA LEU A 61 4.74 12.34 4.23
C LEU A 61 4.05 11.46 5.27
N LEU A 62 4.19 10.14 5.20
CA LEU A 62 3.65 9.22 6.21
C LEU A 62 4.23 9.49 7.61
N THR A 63 5.52 9.79 7.70
CA THR A 63 6.19 10.14 8.96
C THR A 63 5.67 11.45 9.52
N ILE A 64 5.50 12.47 8.66
CA ILE A 64 4.90 13.75 9.05
C ILE A 64 3.47 13.56 9.56
N ASN A 65 2.64 12.76 8.88
CA ASN A 65 1.30 12.45 9.38
C ASN A 65 1.34 11.81 10.77
N ALA A 66 2.21 10.82 10.99
CA ALA A 66 2.35 10.19 12.30
C ALA A 66 2.78 11.18 13.38
N LEU A 67 3.77 12.03 13.10
CA LEU A 67 4.29 13.01 14.05
C LEU A 67 3.30 14.13 14.37
N LEU A 68 2.58 14.65 13.37
CA LEU A 68 1.56 15.70 13.57
C LEU A 68 0.38 15.22 14.42
N ASN A 69 0.13 13.91 14.47
CA ASN A 69 -0.91 13.33 15.32
C ASN A 69 -0.49 13.18 16.79
N LEU A 70 0.80 13.27 17.14
CA LEU A 70 1.26 13.09 18.52
C LEU A 70 0.79 14.22 19.47
N PRO A 71 0.91 15.52 19.12
CA PRO A 71 0.36 16.58 19.97
C PRO A 71 -1.17 16.50 20.08
N VAL A 72 -1.85 16.14 19.00
CA VAL A 72 -3.31 15.96 18.96
C VAL A 72 -3.73 14.81 19.88
N LEU A 73 -2.98 13.70 19.90
CA LEU A 73 -3.21 12.60 20.83
C LEU A 73 -3.15 13.06 22.29
N VAL A 74 -2.17 13.91 22.64
CA VAL A 74 -2.04 14.46 24.00
C VAL A 74 -3.27 15.30 24.37
N ILE A 75 -3.80 16.08 23.43
CA ILE A 75 -5.00 16.90 23.62
C ILE A 75 -6.22 16.02 23.87
N TYR A 76 -6.41 14.94 23.10
CA TYR A 76 -7.50 14.00 23.34
C TYR A 76 -7.38 13.29 24.69
N VAL A 77 -6.17 12.87 25.08
CA VAL A 77 -5.93 12.26 26.40
C VAL A 77 -6.25 13.26 27.52
N TRP A 78 -5.85 14.52 27.35
CA TRP A 78 -6.20 15.59 28.29
C TRP A 78 -7.73 15.76 28.39
N GLY A 79 -8.43 15.79 27.25
CA GLY A 79 -9.87 15.96 27.17
C GLY A 79 -10.68 14.85 27.84
N VAL A 80 -10.17 13.61 27.87
CA VAL A 80 -10.79 12.50 28.64
C VAL A 80 -10.84 12.81 30.14
N GLY A 81 -9.80 13.44 30.69
CA GLY A 81 -9.68 13.69 32.12
C GLY A 81 -10.20 15.04 32.61
N HIS A 82 -10.53 15.95 31.69
CA HIS A 82 -10.87 17.35 32.00
C HIS A 82 -12.22 17.75 31.38
N GLU A 83 -13.28 17.00 31.68
CA GLU A 83 -14.63 17.44 31.31
C GLU A 83 -14.94 18.80 31.98
N PRO A 84 -15.45 19.80 31.25
CA PRO A 84 -15.80 21.11 31.83
C PRO A 84 -16.81 21.00 32.98
N TYR A 85 -17.71 20.02 32.90
CA TYR A 85 -18.62 19.58 33.95
C TYR A 85 -19.12 18.17 33.64
N ALA A 86 -19.66 17.47 34.65
CA ALA A 86 -20.10 16.09 34.52
C ALA A 86 -21.16 15.93 33.41
N GLY A 87 -20.86 15.11 32.41
CA GLY A 87 -21.77 14.88 31.29
C GLY A 87 -21.85 16.04 30.30
N ALA A 88 -20.83 16.90 30.25
CA ALA A 88 -20.73 17.93 29.23
C ALA A 88 -20.91 17.34 27.83
N SER A 89 -21.79 17.96 27.03
CA SER A 89 -21.96 17.61 25.63
C SER A 89 -20.68 17.94 24.85
N MET A 90 -20.45 17.26 23.73
CA MET A 90 -19.35 17.57 22.82
C MET A 90 -19.35 19.05 22.35
N THR A 91 -20.50 19.72 22.34
CA THR A 91 -20.63 21.12 21.92
C THR A 91 -20.10 22.14 22.93
N VAL A 92 -19.74 21.70 24.14
CA VAL A 92 -19.24 22.58 25.20
C VAL A 92 -17.80 22.20 25.52
N THR A 93 -16.87 22.94 24.93
CA THR A 93 -15.42 22.72 25.02
C THR A 93 -14.71 24.02 25.44
N PRO A 94 -13.47 23.95 25.94
CA PRO A 94 -12.64 25.13 26.12
C PRO A 94 -12.33 25.80 24.77
N GLY A 95 -12.45 27.13 24.65
CA GLY A 95 -12.24 27.80 23.35
C GLY A 95 -10.86 27.61 22.69
N TRP A 96 -9.81 27.36 23.49
CA TRP A 96 -8.49 27.02 22.95
C TRP A 96 -8.46 25.60 22.34
N TYR A 97 -9.28 24.68 22.86
CA TYR A 97 -9.36 23.30 22.42
C TYR A 97 -9.87 23.24 20.98
N ASP A 98 -10.98 23.93 20.70
CA ASP A 98 -11.54 24.05 19.35
C ASP A 98 -10.56 24.68 18.37
N ALA A 99 -9.86 25.74 18.80
CA ALA A 99 -8.87 26.41 17.97
C ALA A 99 -7.74 25.45 17.56
N VAL A 100 -7.26 24.61 18.48
CA VAL A 100 -6.21 23.63 18.17
C VAL A 100 -6.73 22.52 17.26
N GLU A 101 -7.94 21.99 17.49
CA GLU A 101 -8.52 20.97 16.59
C GLU A 101 -8.71 21.51 15.16
N ILE A 102 -9.22 22.73 15.01
CA ILE A 102 -9.41 23.38 13.71
C ILE A 102 -8.07 23.56 13.01
N VAL A 103 -7.07 24.13 13.70
CA VAL A 103 -5.74 24.35 13.12
C VAL A 103 -5.07 23.03 12.75
N ALA A 104 -5.16 22.02 13.62
CA ALA A 104 -4.65 20.68 13.34
C ALA A 104 -5.33 20.08 12.10
N GLY A 105 -6.66 20.20 11.99
CA GLY A 105 -7.41 19.76 10.82
C GLY A 105 -6.96 20.45 9.52
N LEU A 106 -6.79 21.77 9.55
CA LEU A 106 -6.33 22.55 8.39
C LEU A 106 -4.91 22.20 7.95
N VAL A 107 -4.02 21.83 8.88
CA VAL A 107 -2.64 21.43 8.57
C VAL A 107 -2.55 19.98 8.12
N THR A 108 -3.23 19.07 8.81
CA THR A 108 -3.14 17.62 8.56
C THR A 108 -3.87 17.20 7.29
N THR A 109 -5.01 17.83 6.99
CA THR A 109 -5.85 17.43 5.83
C THR A 109 -5.11 17.55 4.49
N PRO A 110 -4.45 18.67 4.14
CA PRO A 110 -3.70 18.77 2.88
C PRO A 110 -2.53 17.77 2.80
N ILE A 111 -1.84 17.54 3.92
CA ILE A 111 -0.72 16.58 3.99
C ILE A 111 -1.23 15.16 3.77
N TYR A 112 -2.39 14.81 4.36
CA TYR A 112 -3.03 13.53 4.15
C TYR A 112 -3.47 13.33 2.69
N ILE A 113 -4.07 14.34 2.06
CA ILE A 113 -4.43 14.31 0.63
C ILE A 113 -3.18 14.11 -0.24
N ALA A 114 -2.11 14.86 0.01
CA ALA A 114 -0.84 14.67 -0.69
C ALA A 114 -0.29 13.25 -0.51
N THR A 115 -0.42 12.68 0.69
CA THR A 115 -0.02 11.29 0.99
C THR A 115 -0.81 10.29 0.17
N ILE A 116 -2.14 10.45 0.07
CA ILE A 116 -3.00 9.59 -0.77
C ILE A 116 -2.55 9.64 -2.24
N VAL A 117 -2.35 10.85 -2.78
CA VAL A 117 -1.95 11.03 -4.18
C VAL A 117 -0.59 10.37 -4.43
N VAL A 118 0.41 10.66 -3.60
CA VAL A 118 1.76 10.10 -3.73
C VAL A 118 1.74 8.58 -3.55
N TRP A 119 0.95 8.05 -2.62
CA TRP A 119 0.75 6.60 -2.44
C TRP A 119 0.22 5.95 -3.72
N CYS A 120 -0.86 6.48 -4.29
CA CYS A 120 -1.47 5.96 -5.52
C CYS A 120 -0.48 5.99 -6.70
N LEU A 121 0.25 7.09 -6.87
CA LEU A 121 1.28 7.23 -7.90
C LEU A 121 2.42 6.23 -7.71
N TRP A 122 2.85 6.00 -6.46
CA TRP A 122 3.92 5.06 -6.14
C TRP A 122 3.47 3.62 -6.42
N GLN A 123 2.27 3.26 -5.96
CA GLN A 123 1.72 1.92 -6.13
C GLN A 123 1.46 1.57 -7.60
N VAL A 124 0.91 2.50 -8.40
CA VAL A 124 0.67 2.25 -9.82
C VAL A 124 1.96 2.17 -10.62
N ARG A 125 3.00 2.94 -10.25
CA ARG A 125 4.32 2.85 -10.89
C ARG A 125 4.96 1.49 -10.64
N LEU A 126 4.90 0.99 -9.40
CA LEU A 126 5.31 -0.38 -9.08
C LEU A 126 4.52 -1.40 -9.91
N ALA A 127 3.20 -1.27 -9.98
CA ALA A 127 2.37 -2.21 -10.75
C ALA A 127 2.68 -2.20 -12.25
N ARG A 128 3.01 -1.04 -12.83
CA ARG A 128 3.39 -0.93 -14.25
C ARG A 128 4.79 -1.48 -14.55
N SER A 129 5.68 -1.49 -13.57
CA SER A 129 7.04 -2.01 -13.70
C SER A 129 7.18 -3.49 -13.34
N ALA A 130 6.17 -4.08 -12.70
CA ALA A 130 6.16 -5.49 -12.34
C ALA A 130 5.81 -6.39 -13.53
N ASP A 131 6.13 -7.68 -13.42
CA ASP A 131 5.65 -8.71 -14.36
C ASP A 131 4.12 -8.74 -14.34
N PRO A 132 3.43 -8.49 -15.47
CA PRO A 132 1.98 -8.58 -15.52
C PRO A 132 1.45 -9.96 -15.10
N LEU A 133 2.20 -11.04 -15.32
CA LEU A 133 1.81 -12.40 -14.93
C LEU A 133 1.90 -12.64 -13.40
N ALA A 134 2.68 -11.81 -12.69
CA ALA A 134 2.77 -11.87 -11.23
C ALA A 134 1.61 -11.14 -10.53
N LEU A 135 0.85 -10.32 -11.26
CA LEU A 135 -0.24 -9.50 -10.72
C LEU A 135 -1.60 -10.10 -11.05
N ARG A 136 -2.51 -10.15 -10.07
CA ARG A 136 -3.89 -10.61 -10.32
C ARG A 136 -4.74 -9.57 -11.04
N ARG A 137 -4.30 -8.30 -11.07
CA ARG A 137 -5.09 -7.16 -11.55
C ARG A 137 -4.22 -6.22 -12.38
N SER A 138 -4.88 -5.48 -13.27
CA SER A 138 -4.22 -4.44 -14.06
C SER A 138 -3.76 -3.28 -13.18
N PRO A 139 -2.74 -2.49 -13.59
CA PRO A 139 -2.23 -1.38 -12.79
C PRO A 139 -3.30 -0.35 -12.39
N GLY A 140 -4.33 -0.13 -13.21
CA GLY A 140 -5.43 0.78 -12.86
C GLY A 140 -6.19 0.37 -11.59
N TRP A 141 -6.33 -0.94 -11.34
CA TRP A 141 -6.97 -1.47 -10.14
C TRP A 141 -6.15 -1.25 -8.87
N HIS A 142 -4.84 -1.00 -8.97
CA HIS A 142 -4.01 -0.62 -7.81
C HIS A 142 -4.36 0.77 -7.27
N ILE A 143 -5.04 1.60 -8.07
CA ILE A 143 -5.60 2.89 -7.63
C ILE A 143 -7.10 2.72 -7.37
N GLY A 144 -7.85 2.25 -8.36
CA GLY A 144 -9.33 2.26 -8.33
C GLY A 144 -9.92 1.47 -7.16
N SER A 145 -9.25 0.39 -6.72
CA SER A 145 -9.72 -0.40 -5.58
C SER A 145 -9.82 0.36 -4.27
N TRP A 146 -9.04 1.43 -4.07
CA TRP A 146 -9.10 2.24 -2.84
C TRP A 146 -10.38 3.07 -2.74
N PHE A 147 -11.01 3.40 -3.87
CA PHE A 147 -12.13 4.34 -3.92
C PHE A 147 -13.49 3.65 -4.12
N ILE A 148 -13.50 2.34 -4.37
CA ILE A 148 -14.72 1.56 -4.53
C ILE A 148 -15.04 0.89 -3.18
N PRO A 149 -16.17 1.19 -2.52
CA PRO A 149 -16.41 0.82 -1.11
C PRO A 149 -16.22 -0.66 -0.76
N PHE A 150 -16.74 -1.57 -1.59
CA PHE A 150 -16.58 -3.01 -1.33
C PHE A 150 -15.20 -3.52 -1.75
N ALA A 151 -14.60 -2.94 -2.78
CA ALA A 151 -13.26 -3.31 -3.20
C ALA A 151 -12.20 -2.86 -2.17
N SER A 152 -12.39 -1.68 -1.57
CA SER A 152 -11.42 -1.06 -0.66
C SER A 152 -11.23 -1.85 0.63
N LEU A 153 -12.11 -2.80 0.96
CA LEU A 153 -11.99 -3.67 2.12
C LEU A 153 -11.00 -4.84 1.91
N VAL A 154 -10.74 -5.24 0.66
CA VAL A 154 -10.00 -6.49 0.38
C VAL A 154 -8.98 -6.35 -0.76
N MET A 155 -9.34 -5.66 -1.84
CA MET A 155 -8.49 -5.61 -3.03
C MET A 155 -7.16 -4.87 -2.79
N PRO A 156 -7.07 -3.78 -2.02
CA PRO A 156 -5.79 -3.11 -1.80
C PRO A 156 -4.74 -3.99 -1.11
N VAL A 157 -5.09 -4.74 -0.06
CA VAL A 157 -4.15 -5.65 0.60
C VAL A 157 -3.71 -6.79 -0.33
N GLN A 158 -4.62 -7.28 -1.18
CA GLN A 158 -4.25 -8.26 -2.20
C GLN A 158 -3.28 -7.66 -3.22
N ASN A 159 -3.55 -6.44 -3.70
CA ASN A 159 -2.69 -5.74 -4.66
C ASN A 159 -1.29 -5.51 -4.08
N MET A 160 -1.17 -5.14 -2.80
CA MET A 160 0.12 -5.01 -2.10
C MET A 160 0.81 -6.37 -1.92
N GLY A 161 0.03 -7.43 -1.65
CA GLY A 161 0.52 -8.80 -1.59
C GLY A 161 1.10 -9.29 -2.93
N ASP A 162 0.42 -8.97 -4.03
CA ASP A 162 0.84 -9.27 -5.39
C ASP A 162 2.14 -8.54 -5.76
N LEU A 163 2.22 -7.24 -5.47
CA LEU A 163 3.47 -6.47 -5.63
C LEU A 163 4.60 -7.06 -4.78
N GLY A 164 4.30 -7.47 -3.55
CA GLY A 164 5.28 -8.13 -2.70
C GLY A 164 5.83 -9.42 -3.33
N ARG A 165 4.97 -10.26 -3.93
CA ARG A 165 5.44 -11.46 -4.64
C ARG A 165 6.25 -11.11 -5.88
N ALA A 166 5.80 -10.13 -6.68
CA ALA A 166 6.49 -9.69 -7.88
C ALA A 166 7.92 -9.17 -7.60
N TYR A 167 8.14 -8.56 -6.43
CA TYR A 167 9.44 -8.05 -6.00
C TYR A 167 10.10 -8.88 -4.90
N SER A 168 9.73 -10.17 -4.77
CA SER A 168 10.34 -11.12 -3.81
C SER A 168 10.35 -10.67 -2.34
N VAL A 169 9.36 -9.87 -1.93
CA VAL A 169 9.15 -9.41 -0.55
C VAL A 169 8.39 -10.46 0.25
N ARG A 170 8.98 -10.91 1.35
CA ARG A 170 8.29 -11.70 2.38
C ARG A 170 7.68 -10.78 3.44
N TRP A 171 6.36 -10.74 3.53
CA TRP A 171 5.67 -9.80 4.42
C TRP A 171 5.74 -10.15 5.91
N SER A 172 5.90 -11.42 6.30
CA SER A 172 6.02 -11.86 7.70
C SER A 172 4.98 -11.21 8.65
N GLY A 173 3.72 -11.12 8.22
CA GLY A 173 2.63 -10.52 9.00
C GLY A 173 2.52 -8.99 8.93
N LEU A 174 3.58 -8.25 8.52
CA LEU A 174 3.57 -6.78 8.44
C LEU A 174 2.39 -6.24 7.63
N LEU A 175 2.18 -6.81 6.44
CA LEU A 175 1.10 -6.38 5.55
C LEU A 175 -0.29 -6.64 6.15
N GLY A 176 -0.45 -7.78 6.85
CA GLY A 176 -1.70 -8.14 7.50
C GLY A 176 -2.02 -7.23 8.69
N TRP A 177 -1.04 -6.95 9.55
CA TRP A 177 -1.21 -6.04 10.69
C TRP A 177 -1.46 -4.60 10.26
N TRP A 178 -0.71 -4.11 9.27
CA TRP A 178 -0.97 -2.80 8.68
C TRP A 178 -2.41 -2.70 8.16
N TRP A 179 -2.86 -3.71 7.40
CA TRP A 179 -4.21 -3.72 6.86
C TRP A 179 -5.29 -3.77 7.94
N ALA A 180 -5.12 -4.64 8.93
CA ALA A 180 -6.06 -4.79 10.05
C ALA A 180 -6.19 -3.48 10.85
N LEU A 181 -5.07 -2.81 11.14
CA LEU A 181 -5.08 -1.51 11.82
C LEU A 181 -5.68 -0.41 10.96
N TRP A 182 -5.42 -0.41 9.65
CA TRP A 182 -6.06 0.54 8.74
C TRP A 182 -7.59 0.37 8.71
N ILE A 183 -8.09 -0.87 8.62
CA ILE A 183 -9.54 -1.15 8.70
C ILE A 183 -10.10 -0.72 10.06
N ALA A 184 -9.46 -1.11 11.17
CA ALA A 184 -9.87 -0.73 12.50
C ALA A 184 -9.95 0.81 12.66
N ASN A 185 -8.94 1.52 12.17
CA ASN A 185 -8.90 2.98 12.17
C ASN A 185 -10.06 3.59 11.37
N ASN A 186 -10.41 3.04 10.20
CA ASN A 186 -11.54 3.53 9.41
C ASN A 186 -12.89 3.29 10.13
N LEU A 187 -13.06 2.16 10.81
CA LEU A 187 -14.26 1.87 11.58
C LEU A 187 -14.41 2.84 12.77
N VAL A 188 -13.33 3.07 13.52
CA VAL A 188 -13.32 4.02 14.64
C VAL A 188 -13.52 5.46 14.13
N GLY A 189 -12.86 5.86 13.05
CA GLY A 189 -13.03 7.18 12.44
C GLY A 189 -14.47 7.43 11.98
N ASN A 190 -15.16 6.41 11.46
CA ASN A 190 -16.58 6.53 11.14
C ASN A 190 -17.44 6.75 12.39
N ALA A 191 -17.10 6.10 13.51
CA ALA A 191 -17.77 6.35 14.79
C ALA A 191 -17.53 7.78 15.29
N VAL A 192 -16.30 8.29 15.22
CA VAL A 192 -15.97 9.70 15.56
C VAL A 192 -16.83 10.67 14.77
N ILE A 193 -16.93 10.50 13.45
CA ILE A 193 -17.75 11.36 12.59
C ILE A 193 -19.23 11.30 13.02
N ARG A 194 -19.77 10.12 13.31
CA ARG A 194 -21.17 10.00 13.78
C ARG A 194 -21.39 10.68 15.13
N MET A 195 -20.45 10.54 16.04
CA MET A 195 -20.50 11.20 17.36
C MET A 195 -20.44 12.71 17.21
N ALA A 196 -19.69 13.22 16.23
CA ALA A 196 -19.62 14.66 15.93
C ALA A 196 -20.97 15.29 15.58
N PHE A 197 -21.92 14.49 15.11
CA PHE A 197 -23.28 14.92 14.78
C PHE A 197 -24.35 14.33 15.72
N SER A 198 -23.96 13.69 16.82
CA SER A 198 -24.88 13.10 17.79
C SER A 198 -25.12 14.05 18.97
N ALA A 199 -26.38 14.21 19.37
CA ALA A 199 -26.75 14.99 20.56
C ALA A 199 -26.42 14.25 21.87
N ASP A 200 -26.22 12.94 21.81
CA ASP A 200 -26.01 12.08 22.99
C ASP A 200 -24.52 11.88 23.33
N ALA A 201 -23.62 12.35 22.47
CA ALA A 201 -22.18 12.19 22.67
C ALA A 201 -21.64 13.19 23.71
N THR A 202 -21.08 12.65 24.81
CA THR A 202 -20.37 13.47 25.81
C THR A 202 -18.96 13.83 25.34
N PHE A 203 -18.41 14.91 25.90
CA PHE A 203 -17.06 15.36 25.65
C PHE A 203 -16.01 14.28 25.97
N ALA A 204 -16.05 13.62 27.14
CA ALA A 204 -15.08 12.57 27.45
C ALA A 204 -15.22 11.36 26.53
N THR A 205 -16.44 10.96 26.17
CA THR A 205 -16.62 9.79 25.28
C THR A 205 -16.07 10.10 23.88
N TYR A 206 -16.35 11.28 23.34
CA TYR A 206 -15.77 11.74 22.07
C TYR A 206 -14.24 11.74 22.09
N ASN A 207 -13.66 12.29 23.16
CA ASN A 207 -12.20 12.32 23.35
C ASN A 207 -11.61 10.91 23.48
N ALA A 208 -12.24 10.02 24.25
CA ALA A 208 -11.76 8.65 24.45
C ALA A 208 -11.74 7.85 23.14
N VAL A 209 -12.77 7.99 22.31
CA VAL A 209 -12.81 7.36 20.99
C VAL A 209 -11.74 7.95 20.07
N ASN A 210 -11.50 9.26 20.13
CA ASN A 210 -10.43 9.91 19.38
C ASN A 210 -9.03 9.49 19.85
N VAL A 211 -8.78 9.26 21.14
CA VAL A 211 -7.51 8.69 21.63
C VAL A 211 -7.22 7.36 20.93
N VAL A 212 -8.21 6.46 20.87
CA VAL A 212 -8.07 5.17 20.18
C VAL A 212 -7.84 5.36 18.69
N SER A 213 -8.63 6.22 18.04
CA SER A 213 -8.50 6.55 16.62
C SER A 213 -7.10 7.06 16.28
N THR A 214 -6.63 8.07 16.99
CA THR A 214 -5.32 8.70 16.76
C THR A 214 -4.18 7.72 17.03
N ALA A 215 -4.26 6.90 18.09
CA ALA A 215 -3.27 5.86 18.35
C ALA A 215 -3.21 4.82 17.23
N LEU A 216 -4.37 4.32 16.77
CA LEU A 216 -4.46 3.39 15.64
C LEU A 216 -3.86 4.00 14.36
N SER A 217 -4.17 5.28 14.09
CA SER A 217 -3.63 6.03 12.95
C SER A 217 -2.11 6.13 12.99
N VAL A 218 -1.51 6.50 14.14
CA VAL A 218 -0.05 6.60 14.31
C VAL A 218 0.64 5.26 14.10
N VAL A 219 0.11 4.18 14.69
CA VAL A 219 0.68 2.83 14.54
C VAL A 219 0.52 2.35 13.09
N SER A 220 -0.66 2.55 12.50
CA SER A 220 -0.94 2.19 11.11
C SER A 220 -0.02 2.93 10.13
N ALA A 221 0.18 4.24 10.31
CA ALA A 221 1.10 5.05 9.50
C ALA A 221 2.55 4.57 9.63
N THR A 222 2.97 4.17 10.84
CA THR A 222 4.30 3.60 11.08
C THR A 222 4.48 2.28 10.33
N LEU A 223 3.50 1.38 10.38
CA LEU A 223 3.55 0.14 9.59
C LEU A 223 3.50 0.43 8.08
N ALA A 224 2.76 1.45 7.64
CA ALA A 224 2.74 1.89 6.25
C ALA A 224 4.13 2.34 5.78
N VAL A 225 4.88 3.09 6.61
CA VAL A 225 6.28 3.46 6.33
C VAL A 225 7.13 2.20 6.13
N LEU A 226 7.00 1.20 6.99
CA LEU A 226 7.74 -0.06 6.86
C LEU A 226 7.36 -0.82 5.57
N VAL A 227 6.08 -0.85 5.22
CA VAL A 227 5.60 -1.46 3.96
C VAL A 227 6.22 -0.76 2.75
N VAL A 228 6.16 0.57 2.69
CA VAL A 228 6.71 1.37 1.59
C VAL A 228 8.21 1.18 1.47
N ARG A 229 8.94 1.28 2.59
CA ARG A 229 10.41 1.13 2.59
C ARG A 229 10.81 -0.26 2.12
N LYS A 230 10.22 -1.30 2.71
CA LYS A 230 10.54 -2.70 2.39
C LYS A 230 10.30 -3.02 0.92
N LEU A 231 9.14 -2.61 0.39
CA LEU A 231 8.79 -2.87 -1.01
C LEU A 231 9.64 -2.05 -1.98
N THR A 232 9.87 -0.77 -1.68
CA THR A 232 10.70 0.11 -2.51
C THR A 232 12.13 -0.40 -2.59
N THR A 233 12.74 -0.76 -1.46
CA THR A 233 14.12 -1.27 -1.44
C THR A 233 14.25 -2.56 -2.24
N ALA A 234 13.31 -3.49 -2.09
CA ALA A 234 13.31 -4.74 -2.85
C ALA A 234 13.13 -4.50 -4.35
N ALA A 235 12.21 -3.61 -4.73
CA ALA A 235 11.94 -3.28 -6.12
C ALA A 235 13.17 -2.62 -6.79
N LEU A 236 13.79 -1.64 -6.13
CA LEU A 236 15.00 -1.00 -6.64
C LEU A 236 16.15 -2.00 -6.78
N ALA A 237 16.39 -2.85 -5.78
CA ALA A 237 17.45 -3.84 -5.80
C ALA A 237 17.30 -4.84 -6.95
N LEU A 238 16.07 -5.34 -7.18
CA LEU A 238 15.77 -6.26 -8.29
C LEU A 238 16.01 -5.61 -9.65
N THR A 239 15.62 -4.34 -9.81
CA THR A 239 15.81 -3.61 -11.09
C THR A 239 17.24 -3.16 -11.35
N SER A 240 18.06 -3.01 -10.30
CA SER A 240 19.48 -2.64 -10.42
C SER A 240 20.42 -3.83 -10.56
N ALA A 241 19.95 -5.05 -10.26
CA ALA A 241 20.78 -6.24 -10.37
C ALA A 241 21.20 -6.44 -11.83
N PRO A 242 22.51 -6.58 -12.13
CA PRO A 242 22.93 -6.97 -13.47
C PRO A 242 22.28 -8.31 -13.78
N LYS A 243 21.60 -8.43 -14.92
CA LYS A 243 21.15 -9.73 -15.43
C LYS A 243 22.40 -10.60 -15.54
N THR A 244 22.61 -11.51 -14.58
CA THR A 244 23.76 -12.40 -14.57
C THR A 244 23.67 -13.26 -15.82
N ARG A 245 24.73 -13.14 -16.65
CA ARG A 245 24.95 -13.79 -17.94
C ARG A 245 24.82 -15.31 -17.86
#